data_AF-A0A1A8C941-F1
#
_entry.id   AF-A0A1A8C941-F1
#
_cell.length_a   1.000
_cell.length_b   1.000
_cell.length_c   1.000
_cell.angle_alpha   90.00
_cell.angle_beta   90.00
_cell.angle_gamma   90.00
#
_symmetry.space_group_name_H-M   'P 1'
#
loop_
_entity.id
_entity.type
_entity.pdbx_description
1 polymer ?
#
loop_
_entity_poly.entity_id
_entity_poly.type
_entity_poly.pdbx_seq_one_letter_code
_entity_poly.pdbx_strand_id
1 'polypeptide(L)'
;SFCAHHYLFLPTGNISKASSLFTYDSRYLLDSYFLPPSHDSAFVPAFSLPEKPDDPLVADMLSVCLGEGAQLCKHDTLITRSLAGGNATLRALRSHRALMEALEPVASCGWLPAPRNGKKNGTRYLQGSTLSFTCDGGYVLYGSTERTCE
;
A
#
# COMPACT_ATOMS: atom_id res chain seq x y z
N SER A 1 1.56 11.35 -33.55
CA SER A 1 1.70 10.44 -32.40
C SER A 1 1.03 11.05 -31.19
N PHE A 2 -0.12 10.51 -30.78
CA PHE A 2 -0.65 10.53 -29.40
C PHE A 2 -1.64 9.37 -29.34
N CYS A 3 -1.43 8.43 -28.41
CA CYS A 3 -2.35 7.34 -28.13
C CYS A 3 -2.98 7.66 -26.78
N ALA A 4 -4.22 8.11 -26.79
CA ALA A 4 -5.06 8.23 -25.61
C ALA A 4 -6.41 7.60 -25.96
N HIS A 5 -6.59 6.32 -25.60
CA HIS A 5 -7.93 5.76 -25.54
C HIS A 5 -8.51 6.12 -24.17
N HIS A 6 -9.32 7.18 -24.15
CA HIS A 6 -10.31 7.41 -23.11
C HIS A 6 -11.19 6.16 -23.03
N TYR A 7 -11.03 5.35 -21.98
CA TYR A 7 -12.05 4.38 -21.60
C TYR A 7 -13.24 5.17 -21.07
N LEU A 8 -14.24 5.39 -21.94
CA LEU A 8 -15.54 5.88 -21.52
C LEU A 8 -16.21 4.81 -20.64
N PHE A 9 -16.04 4.91 -19.33
CA PHE A 9 -16.99 4.32 -18.39
C PHE A 9 -18.33 5.04 -18.59
N LEU A 10 -19.26 4.38 -19.29
CA LEU A 10 -20.64 4.84 -19.38
C LEU A 10 -21.27 4.87 -17.97
N PRO A 11 -22.18 5.82 -17.68
CA PRO A 11 -22.73 6.06 -16.34
C PRO A 11 -23.68 4.94 -15.86
N THR A 12 -23.93 3.95 -16.70
CA THR A 12 -24.52 2.67 -16.35
C THR A 12 -23.66 1.61 -17.04
N GLY A 13 -23.09 0.66 -16.29
CA GLY A 13 -22.19 -0.37 -16.80
C GLY A 13 -22.87 -1.41 -17.71
N ASN A 14 -23.73 -0.98 -18.63
CA ASN A 14 -24.51 -1.85 -19.50
C ASN A 14 -23.71 -2.22 -20.76
N ILE A 15 -23.05 -3.37 -20.73
CA ILE A 15 -22.39 -3.97 -21.90
C ILE A 15 -23.43 -4.66 -22.78
N SER A 16 -23.55 -4.24 -24.04
CA SER A 16 -24.44 -4.90 -25.00
C SER A 16 -23.91 -6.30 -25.37
N LYS A 17 -24.80 -7.24 -25.70
CA LYS A 17 -24.43 -8.62 -26.07
C LYS A 17 -23.44 -8.69 -27.25
N ALA A 18 -23.54 -7.74 -28.20
CA ALA A 18 -22.63 -7.61 -29.35
C ALA A 18 -21.27 -6.99 -28.99
N SER A 19 -21.17 -6.34 -27.83
CA SER A 19 -19.96 -5.72 -27.30
C SER A 19 -19.30 -6.54 -26.19
N SER A 20 -19.89 -7.69 -25.82
CA SER A 20 -19.35 -8.59 -24.81
C SER A 20 -18.10 -9.30 -25.33
N LEU A 21 -17.04 -9.31 -24.54
CA LEU A 21 -15.81 -10.06 -24.83
C LEU A 21 -15.98 -11.58 -24.61
N PHE A 22 -16.99 -11.98 -23.84
CA PHE A 22 -17.24 -13.38 -23.49
C PHE A 22 -17.98 -14.11 -24.61
N THR A 23 -17.43 -15.25 -25.04
CA THR A 23 -18.06 -16.21 -25.94
C THR A 23 -18.53 -17.44 -25.16
N TYR A 24 -19.64 -18.04 -25.61
CA TYR A 24 -20.27 -19.18 -24.95
C TYR A 24 -20.37 -20.35 -25.94
N ASP A 25 -19.79 -21.48 -25.58
CA ASP A 25 -19.57 -22.64 -26.45
C ASP A 25 -20.60 -23.77 -26.28
N SER A 26 -21.42 -23.72 -25.22
CA SER A 26 -22.45 -24.72 -24.93
C SER A 26 -23.84 -24.10 -24.78
N ARG A 27 -24.88 -24.86 -25.15
CA ARG A 27 -26.29 -24.43 -25.01
C ARG A 27 -26.61 -23.99 -23.58
N TYR A 28 -26.11 -24.72 -22.59
CA TYR A 28 -26.27 -24.35 -21.18
C TYR A 28 -25.70 -22.95 -20.88
N LEU A 29 -24.50 -22.62 -21.37
CA LEU A 29 -23.90 -21.32 -21.14
C LEU A 29 -24.59 -20.20 -21.93
N LEU A 30 -25.05 -20.48 -23.15
CA LEU A 30 -25.89 -19.57 -23.93
C LEU A 30 -27.19 -19.24 -23.19
N ASP A 31 -27.91 -20.27 -22.73
CA ASP A 31 -29.19 -20.13 -22.04
C ASP A 31 -29.05 -19.47 -20.66
N SER A 32 -27.89 -19.64 -20.00
CA SER A 32 -27.65 -19.10 -18.66
C SER A 32 -27.07 -17.68 -18.66
N TYR A 33 -26.23 -17.32 -19.64
CA TYR A 33 -25.43 -16.09 -19.58
C TYR A 33 -25.57 -15.19 -20.82
N PHE A 34 -26.02 -15.72 -21.95
CA PHE A 34 -26.16 -14.94 -23.19
C PHE A 34 -27.62 -14.55 -23.50
N LEU A 35 -28.57 -15.47 -23.31
CA LEU A 35 -29.99 -15.22 -23.60
C LEU A 35 -30.69 -14.35 -22.53
N PRO A 36 -30.47 -14.54 -21.22
CA PRO A 36 -31.05 -13.70 -20.17
C PRO A 36 -30.52 -12.26 -20.21
N PRO A 37 -31.14 -11.32 -19.49
CA PRO A 37 -30.54 -10.01 -19.22
C PRO A 37 -29.21 -10.22 -18.49
N SER A 38 -28.11 -9.67 -19.04
CA SER A 38 -26.77 -9.80 -18.47
C SER A 38 -26.58 -9.05 -17.16
N HIS A 39 -27.52 -8.16 -16.83
CA HIS A 39 -27.51 -7.37 -15.61
C HIS A 39 -28.73 -7.71 -14.78
N ASP A 40 -28.48 -8.25 -13.59
CA ASP A 40 -29.46 -8.29 -12.53
C ASP A 40 -29.25 -7.06 -11.64
N SER A 41 -30.17 -6.10 -11.70
CA SER A 41 -30.11 -4.89 -10.88
C SER A 41 -30.33 -5.17 -9.39
N ALA A 42 -30.80 -6.37 -9.04
CA ALA A 42 -30.90 -6.85 -7.67
C ALA A 42 -29.64 -7.62 -7.22
N PHE A 43 -28.65 -7.81 -8.09
CA PHE A 43 -27.40 -8.47 -7.72
C PHE A 43 -26.61 -7.61 -6.72
N VAL A 44 -26.50 -8.11 -5.49
CA VAL A 44 -25.63 -7.56 -4.46
C VAL A 44 -24.48 -8.54 -4.27
N PRO A 45 -23.23 -8.19 -4.66
CA PRO A 45 -22.10 -9.06 -4.42
C PRO A 45 -21.93 -9.29 -2.91
N ALA A 46 -21.71 -10.54 -2.52
CA ALA A 46 -21.41 -10.88 -1.14
C ALA A 46 -19.97 -10.47 -0.82
N PHE A 47 -19.78 -9.24 -0.32
CA PHE A 47 -18.49 -8.75 0.17
C PHE A 47 -18.21 -9.20 1.62
N SER A 48 -19.26 -9.58 2.34
CA SER A 48 -19.16 -10.19 3.65
C SER A 48 -19.00 -11.70 3.50
N LEU A 49 -18.01 -12.24 4.21
CA LEU A 49 -17.79 -13.68 4.28
C LEU A 49 -18.93 -14.30 5.10
N PRO A 50 -19.63 -15.32 4.58
CA PRO A 50 -20.46 -16.14 5.43
C PRO A 50 -19.54 -17.03 6.26
N GLU A 51 -19.12 -16.55 7.43
CA GLU A 51 -18.50 -17.39 8.46
C GLU A 51 -19.55 -18.43 8.87
N LYS A 52 -19.42 -19.66 8.38
CA LYS A 52 -20.21 -20.79 8.88
C LYS A 52 -19.46 -21.34 10.09
N PRO A 53 -20.03 -21.27 11.31
CA PRO A 53 -19.36 -21.76 12.52
C PRO A 53 -18.98 -23.25 12.44
N ASP A 54 -19.69 -24.02 11.63
CA ASP A 54 -19.47 -25.45 11.42
C ASP A 54 -18.33 -25.75 10.43
N ASP A 55 -17.71 -24.74 9.83
CA ASP A 55 -16.61 -24.93 8.88
C ASP A 55 -15.30 -25.21 9.65
N PRO A 56 -14.69 -26.40 9.49
CA PRO A 56 -13.48 -26.77 10.22
C PRO A 56 -12.30 -25.81 9.96
N LEU A 57 -12.30 -25.09 8.83
CA LEU A 57 -11.26 -24.12 8.49
C LEU A 57 -11.32 -22.87 9.38
N VAL A 58 -12.49 -22.52 9.93
CA VAL A 58 -12.68 -21.30 10.71
C VAL A 58 -11.91 -21.34 12.03
N ALA A 59 -11.84 -22.50 12.69
CA ALA A 59 -11.09 -22.67 13.92
C ALA A 59 -9.57 -22.43 13.71
N ASP A 60 -9.01 -23.05 12.66
CA ASP A 60 -7.61 -22.88 12.30
C ASP A 60 -7.32 -21.44 11.86
N MET A 61 -8.23 -20.83 11.10
CA MET A 61 -8.12 -19.44 10.64
C MET A 61 -8.09 -18.49 11.84
N LEU A 62 -8.96 -18.67 12.82
CA LEU A 62 -8.98 -17.85 14.05
C LEU A 62 -7.67 -17.99 14.84
N SER A 63 -7.00 -19.14 14.79
CA SER A 63 -5.70 -19.34 15.44
C SER A 63 -4.55 -18.63 14.72
N VAL A 64 -4.60 -18.52 13.39
CA VAL A 64 -3.53 -17.92 12.56
C VAL A 64 -3.74 -16.41 12.36
N CYS A 65 -4.98 -16.00 12.11
CA CYS A 65 -5.35 -14.63 11.79
C CYS A 65 -5.64 -13.84 13.07
N LEU A 66 -4.59 -13.49 13.82
CA LEU A 66 -4.66 -12.73 15.07
C LEU A 66 -4.00 -11.35 14.96
N GLY A 67 -4.55 -10.40 15.71
CA GLY A 67 -4.01 -9.04 15.83
C GLY A 67 -4.31 -8.13 14.65
N GLU A 68 -3.45 -7.14 14.44
CA GLU A 68 -3.62 -6.16 13.38
C GLU A 68 -3.44 -6.80 12.00
N GLY A 69 -4.38 -6.55 11.08
CA GLY A 69 -4.46 -7.24 9.79
C GLY A 69 -5.18 -8.58 9.81
N ALA A 70 -5.70 -9.02 10.96
CA ALA A 70 -6.48 -10.26 11.06
C ALA A 70 -7.66 -10.28 10.08
N GLN A 71 -8.36 -9.18 9.89
CA GLN A 71 -9.52 -9.11 8.98
C GLN A 71 -9.14 -9.45 7.53
N LEU A 72 -8.00 -8.95 7.04
CA LEU A 72 -7.50 -9.27 5.70
C LEU A 72 -7.07 -10.73 5.59
N CYS A 73 -6.41 -11.26 6.62
CA CYS A 73 -6.06 -12.67 6.68
C CYS A 73 -7.29 -13.58 6.68
N LYS A 74 -8.31 -13.26 7.49
CA LYS A 74 -9.57 -14.00 7.54
C LYS A 74 -10.24 -14.00 6.16
N HIS A 75 -10.28 -12.83 5.52
CA HIS A 75 -10.83 -12.69 4.17
C HIS A 75 -10.12 -13.58 3.16
N ASP A 76 -8.81 -13.45 3.05
CA ASP A 76 -8.05 -14.23 2.08
C ASP A 76 -8.12 -15.72 2.40
N THR A 77 -8.07 -16.12 3.68
CA THR A 77 -8.23 -17.53 4.06
C THR A 77 -9.60 -18.09 3.68
N LEU A 78 -10.69 -17.35 3.92
CA LEU A 78 -12.04 -17.86 3.65
C LEU A 78 -12.38 -17.83 2.15
N ILE A 79 -11.92 -16.82 1.40
CA ILE A 79 -12.09 -16.74 -0.06
C ILE A 79 -11.23 -17.78 -0.77
N THR A 80 -9.94 -17.86 -0.45
CA THR A 80 -9.01 -18.78 -1.12
C THR A 80 -9.06 -20.21 -0.56
N ARG A 81 -9.79 -20.40 0.55
CA ARG A 81 -9.81 -21.65 1.33
C ARG A 81 -8.41 -22.14 1.71
N SER A 82 -7.50 -21.21 2.01
CA SER A 82 -6.10 -21.50 2.29
C SER A 82 -5.61 -20.77 3.54
N LEU A 83 -5.22 -21.53 4.56
CA LEU A 83 -4.55 -21.00 5.74
C LEU A 83 -3.20 -20.37 5.38
N ALA A 84 -2.48 -20.99 4.45
CA ALA A 84 -1.22 -20.48 3.92
C ALA A 84 -1.41 -19.15 3.19
N GLY A 85 -2.52 -19.00 2.46
CA GLY A 85 -2.92 -17.77 1.78
C GLY A 85 -3.08 -16.61 2.77
N GLY A 86 -3.97 -16.73 3.75
CA GLY A 86 -4.16 -15.66 4.74
C GLY A 86 -2.92 -15.38 5.60
N ASN A 87 -2.13 -16.41 5.96
CA ASN A 87 -0.86 -16.20 6.67
C ASN A 87 0.18 -15.46 5.80
N ALA A 88 0.20 -15.70 4.49
CA ALA A 88 1.02 -14.92 3.57
C ALA A 88 0.57 -13.45 3.52
N THR A 89 -0.74 -13.19 3.52
CA THR A 89 -1.30 -11.83 3.60
C THR A 89 -0.87 -11.11 4.87
N LEU A 90 -0.97 -11.76 6.04
CA LEU A 90 -0.50 -11.20 7.31
C LEU A 90 0.99 -10.87 7.28
N ARG A 91 1.82 -11.77 6.73
CA ARG A 91 3.26 -11.52 6.55
C ARG A 91 3.52 -10.35 5.63
N ALA A 92 2.82 -10.27 4.50
CA ALA A 92 2.95 -9.18 3.55
C ALA A 92 2.58 -7.83 4.17
N LEU A 93 1.49 -7.78 4.94
CA LEU A 93 1.06 -6.57 5.65
C LEU A 93 2.10 -6.11 6.68
N ARG A 94 2.62 -7.03 7.49
CA ARG A 94 3.64 -6.73 8.50
C ARG A 94 4.92 -6.20 7.85
N SER A 95 5.37 -6.85 6.77
CA SER A 95 6.52 -6.41 6.00
C SER A 95 6.30 -5.03 5.38
N HIS A 96 5.13 -4.79 4.79
CA HIS A 96 4.79 -3.50 4.21
C HIS A 96 4.80 -2.39 5.28
N ARG A 97 4.19 -2.63 6.44
CA ARG A 97 4.20 -1.66 7.54
C ARG A 97 5.61 -1.36 8.04
N ALA A 98 6.41 -2.39 8.30
CA ALA A 98 7.79 -2.23 8.74
C ALA A 98 8.62 -1.43 7.71
N LEU A 99 8.37 -1.67 6.42
CA LEU A 99 8.98 -0.89 5.35
C LEU A 99 8.53 0.57 5.38
N MET A 100 7.23 0.82 5.52
CA MET A 100 6.69 2.19 5.57
C MET A 100 7.23 2.97 6.77
N GLU A 101 7.36 2.33 7.93
CA GLU A 101 7.99 2.92 9.13
C GLU A 101 9.48 3.21 8.91
N ALA A 102 10.22 2.28 8.30
CA ALA A 102 11.64 2.47 7.99
C ALA A 102 11.90 3.53 6.91
N LEU A 103 10.89 3.80 6.06
CA LEU A 103 10.94 4.80 4.99
C LEU A 103 10.24 6.10 5.37
N GLU A 104 9.95 6.34 6.65
CA GLU A 104 9.39 7.63 7.05
C GLU A 104 10.30 8.78 6.58
N PRO A 105 9.72 9.80 5.92
CA PRO A 105 10.50 10.88 5.34
C PRO A 105 11.18 11.69 6.44
N VAL A 106 12.48 11.90 6.29
CA VAL A 106 13.26 12.77 7.19
C VAL A 106 13.47 14.13 6.55
N ALA A 107 13.34 15.20 7.33
CA ALA A 107 13.68 16.54 6.90
C ALA A 107 15.19 16.77 7.01
N SER A 108 15.80 17.26 5.92
CA SER A 108 17.22 17.60 5.85
C SER A 108 17.38 19.09 5.58
N CYS A 109 18.17 19.78 6.41
CA CYS A 109 18.49 21.20 6.24
C CYS A 109 19.54 21.47 5.14
N GLY A 110 20.02 20.42 4.47
CA GLY A 110 21.04 20.54 3.42
C GLY A 110 22.47 20.73 3.96
N TRP A 111 23.44 20.58 3.07
CA TRP A 111 24.85 20.63 3.45
C TRP A 111 25.33 22.08 3.69
N LEU A 112 26.09 22.26 4.77
CA LEU A 112 26.77 23.52 5.07
C LEU A 112 28.28 23.42 4.82
N PRO A 113 28.91 24.39 4.15
CA PRO A 113 30.36 24.42 3.98
C PRO A 113 31.08 24.67 5.30
N ALA A 114 32.35 24.25 5.37
CA ALA A 114 33.23 24.67 6.46
C ALA A 114 33.59 26.16 6.30
N PRO A 115 33.73 26.91 7.41
CA PRO A 115 34.17 28.30 7.36
C PRO A 115 35.61 28.40 6.86
N ARG A 116 35.94 29.51 6.20
CA ARG A 116 37.31 29.80 5.75
C ARG A 116 38.22 29.98 6.97
N ASN A 117 39.41 29.36 6.97
CA ASN A 117 40.35 29.32 8.10
C ASN A 117 39.69 28.78 9.39
N GLY A 118 38.92 27.71 9.22
CA GLY A 118 38.24 27.03 10.30
C GLY A 118 37.74 25.65 9.89
N LYS A 119 37.02 25.00 10.79
CA LYS A 119 36.53 23.64 10.66
C LYS A 119 35.06 23.58 11.04
N LYS A 120 34.33 22.69 10.34
CA LYS A 120 32.98 22.27 10.70
C LYS A 120 33.06 20.90 11.33
N ASN A 121 32.48 20.77 12.52
CA ASN A 121 32.38 19.53 13.27
C ASN A 121 30.95 18.99 13.18
N GLY A 122 30.83 17.78 12.65
CA GLY A 122 29.57 17.10 12.39
C GLY A 122 29.25 16.95 10.91
N THR A 123 28.52 15.89 10.60
CA THR A 123 28.14 15.50 9.23
C THR A 123 26.66 15.16 9.08
N ARG A 124 25.87 15.31 10.16
CA ARG A 124 24.43 15.09 10.15
C ARG A 124 23.71 16.41 9.89
N TYR A 125 22.81 16.42 8.91
CA TYR A 125 22.02 17.60 8.52
C TYR A 125 20.52 17.34 8.64
N LEU A 126 20.13 16.30 9.38
CA LEU A 126 18.74 15.96 9.63
C LEU A 126 18.16 16.89 10.71
N GLN A 127 16.85 17.09 10.70
CA GLN A 127 16.14 17.82 11.74
C GLN A 127 16.55 17.34 13.14
N GLY A 128 16.76 18.29 14.06
CA GLY A 128 17.30 18.07 15.40
C GLY A 128 18.82 17.87 15.48
N SER A 129 19.55 17.78 14.35
CA SER A 129 21.01 17.68 14.36
C SER A 129 21.66 19.05 14.57
N THR A 130 22.69 19.10 15.41
CA THR A 130 23.51 20.30 15.65
C THR A 130 24.90 20.14 15.06
N LEU A 131 25.35 21.16 14.34
CA LEU A 131 26.71 21.29 13.80
C LEU A 131 27.46 22.38 14.57
N SER A 132 28.73 22.13 14.89
CA SER A 132 29.60 23.11 15.54
C SER A 132 30.70 23.60 14.60
N PHE A 133 31.11 24.84 14.78
CA PHE A 133 32.10 25.52 13.95
C PHE A 133 33.23 26.08 14.81
N THR A 134 34.47 25.87 14.38
CA THR A 134 35.68 26.34 15.06
C THR A 134 36.59 27.08 14.09
N CYS A 135 37.29 28.11 14.55
CA CYS A 135 38.29 28.82 13.76
C CYS A 135 39.72 28.35 14.10
N ASP A 136 40.62 28.47 13.13
CA ASP A 136 42.04 28.23 13.34
C ASP A 136 42.66 29.36 14.20
N GLY A 137 43.83 29.10 14.80
CA GLY A 137 44.48 30.04 15.72
C GLY A 137 44.73 31.42 15.08
N GLY A 138 44.36 32.49 15.79
CA GLY A 138 44.46 33.87 15.29
C GLY A 138 43.23 34.38 14.53
N TYR A 139 42.21 33.53 14.31
CA TYR A 139 40.94 33.91 13.71
C TYR A 139 39.78 33.85 14.72
N VAL A 140 38.80 34.72 14.55
CA VAL A 140 37.59 34.78 15.39
C VAL A 140 36.38 34.46 14.52
N LEU A 141 35.49 33.59 15.02
CA LEU A 141 34.26 33.25 14.32
C LEU A 141 33.27 34.40 14.41
N TYR A 142 32.71 34.83 13.28
CA TYR A 142 31.63 35.80 13.23
C TYR A 142 30.31 35.10 12.93
N GLY A 143 29.35 35.17 13.85
CA GLY A 143 28.08 34.45 13.79
C GLY A 143 27.96 33.37 14.86
N SER A 144 27.11 32.36 14.62
CA SER A 144 26.87 31.29 15.59
C SER A 144 27.94 30.20 15.55
N THR A 145 28.48 29.83 16.71
CA THR A 145 29.40 28.69 16.87
C THR A 145 28.69 27.35 16.68
N GLU A 146 27.38 27.32 16.84
CA GLU A 146 26.55 26.13 16.66
C GLU A 146 25.33 26.44 15.80
N ARG A 147 24.93 25.50 14.95
CA ARG A 147 23.69 25.59 14.18
C ARG A 147 22.91 24.29 14.29
N THR A 148 21.67 24.39 14.72
CA THR A 148 20.74 23.26 14.80
C THR A 148 19.76 23.33 13.62
N CYS A 149 19.46 22.19 13.04
CA CYS A 149 18.40 22.04 12.04
C CYS A 149 17.05 21.96 12.77
N GLU A 150 16.18 22.95 12.60
CA GLU A 150 14.82 22.99 13.18
C GLU A 150 13.74 22.59 12.16
#